data_AF-A0A3S4IDG9-F1
#
_entry.id   AF-A0A3S4IDG9-F1
#
_cell.length_a   1.000
_cell.length_b   1.000
_cell.length_c   1.000
_cell.angle_alpha   90.00
_cell.angle_beta   90.00
_cell.angle_gamma   90.00
#
_symmetry.space_group_name_H-M   'P 1'
#
loop_
_entity.id
_entity.type
_entity.pdbx_description
1 polymer ?
#
loop_
_entity_poly.entity_id
_entity_poly.type
_entity_poly.pdbx_seq_one_letter_code
_entity_poly.pdbx_strand_id
1 'polypeptide(L)'
;MSGRPRAAPPAGGLGRGAAASLVWLARPSARGEPHDAYFRQLQAALRQAGIAEPTLVLDRQRLRANIRRISDHLAGKMALRVVVKSLPCPALLAEAALLAGSRRQMLFSLPQLEAMAKGERDILLGKPLPAAAALAFYRQFSDAAFRPERQLQWLVDTPERLVQYRELARGQNLQLRLNFEVDVGLHRGGVADIATLRRMLDMAAEEPRLQWSGLMGYDAHVAKIPDLPA
;
A
#
# COMPACT_ATOMS: atom_id res chain seq x y z
N MET A 1 17.95 -39.13 -54.76
CA MET A 1 17.10 -38.48 -53.74
C MET A 1 16.79 -37.08 -54.23
N SER A 2 15.50 -36.83 -54.39
CA SER A 2 14.88 -35.86 -55.30
C SER A 2 14.88 -34.42 -54.77
N GLY A 3 15.08 -33.47 -55.69
CA GLY A 3 14.82 -32.05 -55.49
C GLY A 3 13.73 -31.55 -56.46
N ARG A 4 12.76 -30.81 -55.90
CA ARG A 4 11.78 -29.85 -56.47
C ARG A 4 10.82 -30.36 -57.57
N PRO A 5 9.61 -29.77 -57.77
CA PRO A 5 9.17 -28.40 -57.44
C PRO A 5 7.80 -28.25 -56.75
N ARG A 6 7.53 -27.02 -56.29
CA ARG A 6 6.22 -26.53 -55.79
C ARG A 6 5.36 -26.04 -56.97
N ALA A 7 4.08 -26.40 -56.92
CA ALA A 7 3.02 -25.90 -57.79
C ALA A 7 2.58 -24.47 -57.40
N ALA A 8 2.17 -23.68 -58.40
CA ALA A 8 1.30 -22.50 -58.26
C ALA A 8 -0.18 -22.97 -58.28
N PRO A 9 -1.16 -22.22 -57.71
CA PRO A 9 -1.78 -21.06 -58.38
C PRO A 9 -2.40 -20.03 -57.38
N PRO A 10 -3.36 -19.15 -57.75
CA PRO A 10 -3.43 -18.21 -58.87
C PRO A 10 -3.53 -16.73 -58.40
N ALA A 11 -3.56 -15.83 -59.38
CA ALA A 11 -3.85 -14.40 -59.22
C ALA A 11 -5.23 -14.12 -58.60
N GLY A 12 -5.34 -13.02 -57.86
CA GLY A 12 -6.62 -12.39 -57.50
C GLY A 12 -6.53 -11.51 -56.24
N GLY A 13 -6.87 -10.22 -56.37
CA GLY A 13 -7.25 -9.38 -55.22
C GLY A 13 -6.47 -8.09 -55.02
N LEU A 14 -6.70 -7.12 -55.91
CA LEU A 14 -6.50 -5.70 -55.61
C LEU A 14 -7.44 -5.27 -54.47
N GLY A 15 -6.92 -4.43 -53.56
CA GLY A 15 -7.76 -3.49 -52.81
C GLY A 15 -7.65 -3.58 -51.30
N ARG A 16 -6.83 -2.67 -50.72
CA ARG A 16 -6.93 -1.98 -49.41
C ARG A 16 -5.54 -1.73 -48.79
N GLY A 17 -4.65 -1.08 -49.54
CA GLY A 17 -3.31 -0.70 -49.07
C GLY A 17 -3.12 0.80 -48.78
N ALA A 18 -4.12 1.65 -49.05
CA ALA A 18 -3.90 3.10 -49.07
C ALA A 18 -4.21 3.83 -47.74
N ALA A 19 -4.92 3.22 -46.79
CA ALA A 19 -5.35 3.92 -45.58
C ALA A 19 -4.33 3.87 -44.43
N ALA A 20 -3.44 2.87 -44.40
CA ALA A 20 -2.45 2.73 -43.31
C ALA A 20 -1.28 3.73 -43.43
N SER A 21 -0.97 4.16 -44.65
CA SER A 21 0.19 5.02 -44.95
C SER A 21 -0.01 6.48 -44.52
N LEU A 22 -1.26 6.96 -44.52
CA LEU A 22 -1.58 8.36 -44.18
C LEU A 22 -1.52 8.63 -42.66
N VAL A 23 -1.77 7.62 -41.83
CA VAL A 23 -1.72 7.76 -40.36
C VAL A 23 -0.27 7.84 -39.84
N TRP A 24 0.70 7.25 -40.54
CA TRP A 24 2.11 7.34 -40.17
C TRP A 24 2.71 8.74 -40.41
N LEU A 25 2.22 9.46 -41.43
CA LEU A 25 2.62 10.83 -41.74
C LEU A 25 2.03 11.89 -40.80
N ALA A 26 0.90 11.56 -40.15
CA ALA A 26 0.21 12.45 -39.21
C ALA A 26 0.64 12.24 -37.75
N ARG A 27 1.62 11.35 -37.47
CA ARG A 27 2.18 11.24 -36.13
C ARG A 27 2.96 12.51 -35.82
N PRO A 28 2.55 13.32 -34.82
CA PRO A 28 3.39 14.41 -34.36
C PRO A 28 4.74 13.80 -34.02
N SER A 29 5.81 14.34 -34.62
CA SER A 29 7.14 13.99 -34.17
C SER A 29 7.19 14.38 -32.70
N ALA A 30 7.14 13.38 -31.82
CA ALA A 30 7.44 13.55 -30.41
C ALA A 30 8.93 13.89 -30.33
N ARG A 31 9.28 15.13 -30.71
CA ARG A 31 10.53 15.74 -30.31
C ARG A 31 10.42 15.91 -28.81
N GLY A 32 10.78 14.86 -28.08
CA GLY A 32 10.97 14.95 -26.66
C GLY A 32 11.93 16.10 -26.40
N GLU A 33 11.56 16.99 -25.49
CA GLU A 33 12.45 18.06 -25.07
C GLU A 33 13.82 17.47 -24.67
N PRO A 34 14.92 18.25 -24.81
CA PRO A 34 16.23 17.80 -24.38
C PRO A 34 16.13 17.25 -22.96
N HIS A 35 16.55 15.99 -22.74
CA HIS A 35 16.46 15.34 -21.42
C HIS A 35 16.92 16.31 -20.33
N ASP A 36 16.07 16.59 -19.33
CA ASP A 36 16.43 17.40 -18.15
C ASP A 36 17.84 17.03 -17.67
N ALA A 37 18.63 18.04 -17.26
CA ALA A 37 19.98 17.84 -16.73
C ALA A 37 20.04 16.73 -15.68
N TYR A 38 18.99 16.59 -14.87
CA TYR A 38 18.82 15.50 -13.93
C TYR A 38 18.88 14.10 -14.59
N PHE A 39 18.07 13.86 -15.64
CA PHE A 39 18.03 12.56 -16.32
C PHE A 39 19.31 12.29 -17.13
N ARG A 40 19.97 13.34 -17.65
CA ARG A 40 21.28 13.19 -18.31
C ARG A 40 22.33 12.70 -17.33
N GLN A 41 22.35 13.25 -16.11
CA GLN A 41 23.28 12.81 -15.06
C GLN A 41 23.04 11.35 -14.66
N LEU A 42 21.77 10.96 -14.48
CA LEU A 42 21.42 9.56 -14.18
C LEU A 42 21.85 8.61 -15.30
N GLN A 43 21.62 8.97 -16.56
CA GLN A 43 22.03 8.16 -17.70
C GLN A 43 23.56 8.02 -17.78
N ALA A 44 24.30 9.10 -17.52
CA ALA A 44 25.76 9.06 -17.47
C ALA A 44 26.27 8.15 -16.35
N ALA A 45 25.68 8.23 -15.14
CA ALA A 45 26.04 7.38 -14.02
C ALA A 45 25.77 5.89 -14.29
N LEU A 46 24.63 5.55 -14.90
CA LEU A 46 24.32 4.17 -15.29
C LEU A 46 25.33 3.62 -16.30
N ARG A 47 25.68 4.42 -17.33
CA ARG A 47 26.71 4.04 -18.31
C ARG A 47 28.07 3.81 -17.67
N GLN A 48 28.49 4.72 -16.78
CA GLN A 48 29.75 4.58 -16.04
C GLN A 48 29.78 3.34 -15.16
N ALA A 49 28.65 2.97 -14.57
CA ALA A 49 28.50 1.76 -13.77
C ALA A 49 28.38 0.47 -14.62
N GLY A 50 28.35 0.58 -15.95
CA GLY A 50 28.15 -0.57 -16.85
C GLY A 50 26.74 -1.16 -16.81
N ILE A 51 25.76 -0.44 -16.26
CA ILE A 51 24.37 -0.90 -16.17
C ILE A 51 23.67 -0.53 -17.48
N ALA A 52 23.26 -1.55 -18.25
CA ALA A 52 22.70 -1.39 -19.59
C ALA A 52 21.31 -2.03 -19.75
N GLU A 53 20.80 -2.70 -18.73
CA GLU A 53 19.50 -3.34 -18.67
C GLU A 53 18.42 -2.45 -18.02
N PRO A 54 17.11 -2.76 -18.20
CA PRO A 54 16.04 -2.08 -17.49
C PRO A 54 16.27 -2.10 -15.97
N THR A 55 16.47 -0.91 -15.40
CA THR A 55 16.92 -0.76 -14.00
C THR A 55 16.02 0.21 -13.25
N LEU A 56 15.56 -0.20 -12.06
CA LEU A 56 14.89 0.69 -11.11
C LEU A 56 15.93 1.55 -10.38
N VAL A 57 15.89 2.86 -10.59
CA VAL A 57 16.75 3.81 -9.88
C VAL A 57 15.94 4.53 -8.81
N LEU A 58 16.47 4.54 -7.58
CA LEU A 58 15.90 5.28 -6.46
C LEU A 58 16.80 6.46 -6.10
N ASP A 59 16.32 7.68 -6.36
CA ASP A 59 16.97 8.89 -5.86
C ASP A 59 16.70 9.05 -4.36
N ARG A 60 17.66 8.59 -3.55
CA ARG A 60 17.58 8.68 -2.08
C ARG A 60 17.60 10.12 -1.58
N GLN A 61 18.24 11.05 -2.29
CA GLN A 61 18.28 12.46 -1.89
C GLN A 61 16.89 13.08 -2.03
N ARG A 62 16.22 12.88 -3.18
CA ARG A 62 14.84 13.32 -3.38
C ARG A 62 13.86 12.62 -2.43
N LEU A 63 14.03 11.32 -2.18
CA LEU A 63 13.23 10.60 -1.18
C LEU A 63 13.30 11.28 0.20
N ARG A 64 14.53 11.53 0.69
CA ARG A 64 14.76 12.21 1.98
C ARG A 64 14.17 13.61 2.01
N ALA A 65 14.34 14.39 0.94
CA ALA A 65 13.77 15.73 0.85
C ALA A 65 12.23 15.72 0.90
N ASN A 66 11.59 14.76 0.21
CA ASN A 66 10.13 14.62 0.23
C ASN A 66 9.61 14.26 1.63
N ILE A 67 10.28 13.34 2.32
CA ILE A 67 9.88 12.95 3.69
C ILE A 67 10.01 14.15 4.65
N ARG A 68 11.10 14.92 4.57
CA ARG A 68 11.26 16.14 5.36
C ARG A 68 10.14 17.13 5.08
N ARG A 69 9.85 17.41 3.80
CA ARG A 69 8.75 18.31 3.42
C ARG A 69 7.40 17.90 4.00
N ILE A 70 7.07 16.60 3.98
CA ILE A 70 5.84 16.08 4.61
C ILE A 70 5.88 16.30 6.12
N SER A 71 7.00 15.99 6.76
CA SER A 71 7.18 16.13 8.21
C SER A 71 7.07 17.59 8.67
N ASP A 72 7.69 18.51 7.92
CA ASP A 72 7.64 19.95 8.15
C ASP A 72 6.24 20.50 7.94
N HIS A 73 5.52 20.02 6.92
CA HIS A 73 4.13 20.43 6.68
C HIS A 73 3.20 20.01 7.83
N LEU A 74 3.40 18.80 8.35
CA LEU A 74 2.65 18.31 9.50
C LEU A 74 3.03 19.07 10.78
N ALA A 75 4.29 19.45 10.97
CA ALA A 75 4.78 20.25 12.11
C ALA A 75 4.22 19.79 13.48
N GLY A 76 4.07 18.49 13.68
CA GLY A 76 3.49 17.92 14.90
C GLY A 76 1.96 18.07 15.07
N LYS A 77 1.26 18.72 14.14
CA LYS A 77 -0.21 18.87 14.15
C LYS A 77 -0.95 17.53 14.11
N MET A 78 -0.33 16.53 13.49
CA MET A 78 -0.85 15.17 13.39
C MET A 78 0.27 14.14 13.48
N ALA A 79 -0.03 13.01 14.11
CA ALA A 79 0.86 11.87 14.13
C ALA A 79 0.91 11.17 12.76
N LEU A 80 2.07 11.19 12.10
CA LEU A 80 2.25 10.52 10.81
C LEU A 80 2.33 9.00 10.99
N ARG A 81 1.59 8.24 10.17
CA ARG A 81 1.70 6.77 10.05
C ARG A 81 2.20 6.41 8.65
N VAL A 82 3.31 5.69 8.57
CA VAL A 82 3.91 5.28 7.29
C VAL A 82 3.16 4.07 6.72
N VAL A 83 2.57 4.23 5.54
CA VAL A 83 1.75 3.20 4.89
C VAL A 83 2.63 2.33 3.97
N VAL A 84 2.60 1.01 4.17
CA VAL A 84 3.58 0.10 3.53
C VAL A 84 3.22 -0.31 2.09
N LYS A 85 1.95 -0.22 1.70
CA LYS A 85 1.45 -0.76 0.41
C LYS A 85 2.19 -0.26 -0.84
N SER A 86 2.66 0.98 -0.85
CA SER A 86 3.32 1.61 -2.00
C SER A 86 4.84 1.42 -2.02
N LEU A 87 5.43 1.00 -0.90
CA LEU A 87 6.88 0.85 -0.75
C LEU A 87 7.19 -0.38 0.12
N PRO A 88 6.98 -1.61 -0.37
CA PRO A 88 7.23 -2.84 0.39
C PRO A 88 8.73 -3.17 0.51
N CYS A 89 9.55 -2.17 0.86
CA CYS A 89 10.98 -2.30 1.07
C CYS A 89 11.30 -1.98 2.55
N PRO A 90 11.53 -2.98 3.42
CA PRO A 90 11.74 -2.77 4.85
C PRO A 90 12.85 -1.75 5.18
N ALA A 91 13.94 -1.74 4.40
CA ALA A 91 15.04 -0.79 4.60
C ALA A 91 14.62 0.66 4.34
N LEU A 92 13.88 0.92 3.24
CA LEU A 92 13.38 2.27 2.93
C LEU A 92 12.26 2.69 3.89
N LEU A 93 11.42 1.76 4.33
CA LEU A 93 10.41 2.02 5.36
C LEU A 93 11.03 2.39 6.69
N ALA A 94 12.13 1.73 7.08
CA ALA A 94 12.88 2.07 8.29
C ALA A 94 13.53 3.46 8.16
N GLU A 95 14.13 3.79 7.02
CA GLU A 95 14.66 5.12 6.74
C GLU A 95 13.57 6.19 6.76
N ALA A 96 12.41 5.93 6.14
CA ALA A 96 11.28 6.87 6.13
C ALA A 96 10.70 7.09 7.53
N ALA A 97 10.51 6.01 8.30
CA ALA A 97 10.05 6.08 9.69
C ALA A 97 11.01 6.91 10.57
N LEU A 98 12.32 6.69 10.43
CA LEU A 98 13.35 7.43 11.15
C LEU A 98 13.32 8.93 10.82
N LEU A 99 13.32 9.26 9.52
CA LEU A 99 13.31 10.65 9.05
C LEU A 99 12.02 11.39 9.40
N ALA A 100 10.89 10.67 9.42
CA ALA A 100 9.60 11.18 9.83
C ALA A 100 9.42 11.28 11.36
N GLY A 101 10.38 10.78 12.15
CA GLY A 101 10.23 10.68 13.61
C GLY A 101 9.04 9.83 14.04
N SER A 102 8.67 8.81 13.25
CA SER A 102 7.47 8.00 13.50
C SER A 102 7.78 6.52 13.62
N ARG A 103 7.27 5.92 14.69
CA ARG A 103 7.20 4.45 14.86
C ARG A 103 5.91 3.84 14.31
N ARG A 104 4.98 4.66 13.80
CA ARG A 104 3.64 4.24 13.36
C ARG A 104 3.67 3.73 11.93
N GLN A 105 3.14 2.53 11.72
CA GLN A 105 3.08 1.89 10.40
C GLN A 105 1.69 1.34 10.11
N MET A 106 1.30 1.34 8.84
CA MET A 106 0.06 0.71 8.37
C MET A 106 0.35 -0.41 7.38
N LEU A 107 -0.12 -1.62 7.68
CA LEU A 107 0.12 -2.86 6.92
C LEU A 107 -1.20 -3.43 6.39
N PHE A 108 -1.16 -4.21 5.32
CA PHE A 108 -2.35 -4.65 4.59
C PHE A 108 -2.45 -6.17 4.38
N SER A 109 -1.47 -6.94 4.88
CA SER A 109 -1.45 -8.39 4.74
C SER A 109 -0.67 -9.05 5.87
N LEU A 110 -0.92 -10.35 6.08
CA LEU A 110 -0.19 -11.16 7.04
C LEU A 110 1.33 -11.22 6.73
N PRO A 111 1.77 -11.46 5.47
CA PRO A 111 3.22 -11.45 5.16
C PRO A 111 3.91 -10.12 5.47
N GLN A 112 3.22 -8.99 5.28
CA GLN A 112 3.75 -7.69 5.67
C GLN A 112 3.89 -7.57 7.19
N LEU A 113 2.88 -8.04 7.94
CA LEU A 113 2.91 -8.07 9.40
C LEU A 113 4.07 -8.92 9.91
N GLU A 114 4.21 -10.15 9.40
CA GLU A 114 5.29 -11.08 9.78
C GLU A 114 6.68 -10.48 9.50
N ALA A 115 6.88 -9.82 8.36
CA ALA A 115 8.15 -9.19 8.03
C ALA A 115 8.50 -7.95 8.88
N MET A 116 7.47 -7.29 9.44
CA MET A 116 7.60 -5.96 10.08
C MET A 116 7.37 -5.97 11.59
N ALA A 117 6.74 -7.00 12.17
CA ALA A 117 6.50 -7.12 13.61
C ALA A 117 7.81 -7.41 14.36
N LYS A 118 8.63 -6.38 14.57
CA LYS A 118 9.92 -6.46 15.27
C LYS A 118 10.31 -5.14 15.91
N GLY A 119 10.96 -5.23 17.08
CA GLY A 119 11.40 -4.06 17.84
C GLY A 119 10.26 -3.10 18.20
N GLU A 120 10.59 -1.82 18.39
CA GLU A 120 9.61 -0.81 18.80
C GLU A 120 8.89 -0.19 17.59
N ARG A 121 7.66 -0.66 17.33
CA ARG A 121 6.76 -0.20 16.27
C ARG A 121 5.33 -0.07 16.80
N ASP A 122 4.54 0.81 16.21
CA ASP A 122 3.09 0.85 16.38
C ASP A 122 2.45 0.47 15.05
N ILE A 123 1.89 -0.71 14.96
CA ILE A 123 1.33 -1.29 13.73
C ILE A 123 -0.19 -1.23 13.80
N LEU A 124 -0.81 -0.66 12.76
CA LEU A 124 -2.24 -0.73 12.51
C LEU A 124 -2.47 -1.48 11.20
N LEU A 125 -3.35 -2.48 11.20
CA LEU A 125 -3.79 -3.08 9.95
C LEU A 125 -4.71 -2.09 9.22
N GLY A 126 -4.43 -1.81 7.94
CA GLY A 126 -5.23 -0.94 7.08
C GLY A 126 -6.25 -1.71 6.23
N LYS A 127 -6.40 -3.01 6.49
CA LYS A 127 -7.41 -3.88 5.91
C LYS A 127 -7.85 -4.91 6.96
N PRO A 128 -9.14 -5.23 7.09
CA PRO A 128 -9.58 -6.29 7.99
C PRO A 128 -8.98 -7.62 7.55
N LEU A 129 -8.32 -8.31 8.48
CA LEU A 129 -7.80 -9.66 8.25
C LEU A 129 -8.69 -10.69 8.95
N PRO A 130 -8.92 -11.87 8.36
CA PRO A 130 -9.65 -12.95 9.04
C PRO A 130 -8.97 -13.34 10.36
N ALA A 131 -9.74 -13.73 11.37
CA ALA A 131 -9.19 -14.18 12.65
C ALA A 131 -8.21 -15.36 12.50
N ALA A 132 -8.39 -16.20 11.48
CA ALA A 132 -7.45 -17.27 11.14
C ALA A 132 -6.05 -16.75 10.76
N ALA A 133 -5.97 -15.59 10.08
CA ALA A 133 -4.68 -14.94 9.78
C ALA A 133 -4.04 -14.37 11.05
N ALA A 134 -4.84 -13.83 11.97
CA ALA A 134 -4.33 -13.41 13.28
C ALA A 134 -3.82 -14.59 14.09
N LEU A 135 -4.54 -15.72 14.12
CA LEU A 135 -4.09 -16.95 14.75
C LEU A 135 -2.77 -17.45 14.16
N ALA A 136 -2.62 -17.41 12.84
CA ALA A 136 -1.38 -17.79 12.17
C ALA A 136 -0.20 -16.90 12.60
N PHE A 137 -0.40 -15.58 12.65
CA PHE A 137 0.59 -14.64 13.18
C PHE A 137 1.01 -15.02 14.61
N TYR A 138 0.06 -15.17 15.54
CA TYR A 138 0.38 -15.45 16.95
C TYR A 138 1.04 -16.82 17.18
N ARG A 139 0.86 -17.79 16.27
CA ARG A 139 1.53 -19.09 16.34
C ARG A 139 2.99 -19.06 15.88
N GLN A 140 3.33 -18.13 14.98
CA GLN A 140 4.64 -18.10 14.32
C GLN A 140 5.53 -16.96 14.82
N PHE A 141 4.92 -15.89 15.34
CA PHE A 141 5.63 -14.72 15.83
C PHE A 141 6.46 -15.05 17.07
N SER A 142 7.73 -14.63 17.06
CA SER A 142 8.71 -14.97 18.10
C SER A 142 9.63 -13.80 18.51
N ASP A 143 9.45 -12.60 17.96
CA ASP A 143 10.33 -11.47 18.27
C ASP A 143 10.07 -10.96 19.70
N ALA A 144 11.01 -11.22 20.59
CA ALA A 144 10.89 -10.86 22.01
C ALA A 144 11.00 -9.35 22.29
N ALA A 145 11.24 -8.49 21.30
CA ALA A 145 11.25 -7.04 21.46
C ALA A 145 9.93 -6.38 21.00
N PHE A 146 9.11 -7.08 20.22
CA PHE A 146 7.78 -6.62 19.84
C PHE A 146 6.72 -7.18 20.80
N ARG A 147 5.82 -6.32 21.29
CA ARG A 147 4.72 -6.64 22.22
C ARG A 147 3.38 -6.45 21.49
N PRO A 148 2.85 -7.46 20.78
CA PRO A 148 1.63 -7.31 19.97
C PRO A 148 0.46 -6.71 20.76
N GLU A 149 0.31 -7.08 22.03
CA GLU A 149 -0.74 -6.60 22.94
C GLU A 149 -0.67 -5.10 23.23
N ARG A 150 0.47 -4.45 22.95
CA ARG A 150 0.66 -2.99 23.06
C ARG A 150 0.87 -2.32 21.71
N GLN A 151 1.39 -3.05 20.74
CA GLN A 151 1.96 -2.49 19.51
C GLN A 151 1.18 -2.85 18.25
N LEU A 152 0.29 -3.83 18.29
CA LEU A 152 -0.47 -4.31 17.12
C LEU A 152 -1.96 -4.03 17.27
N GLN A 153 -2.52 -3.25 16.34
CA GLN A 153 -3.93 -2.90 16.27
C GLN A 153 -4.57 -3.62 15.07
N TRP A 154 -5.44 -4.58 15.36
CA TRP A 154 -6.21 -5.30 14.35
C TRP A 154 -7.40 -4.47 13.89
N LEU A 155 -7.65 -4.44 12.59
CA LEU A 155 -8.77 -3.72 12.03
C LEU A 155 -10.02 -4.61 11.99
N VAL A 156 -11.12 -4.08 12.51
CA VAL A 156 -12.42 -4.74 12.55
C VAL A 156 -13.47 -3.83 11.94
N ASP A 157 -14.22 -4.35 10.99
CA ASP A 157 -15.19 -3.60 10.17
C ASP A 157 -16.64 -4.03 10.40
N THR A 158 -16.87 -5.16 11.09
CA THR A 158 -18.22 -5.68 11.36
C THR A 158 -18.36 -6.33 12.74
N PRO A 159 -19.58 -6.44 13.29
CA PRO A 159 -19.84 -7.17 14.53
C PRO A 159 -19.45 -8.65 14.45
N GLU A 160 -19.67 -9.32 13.32
CA GLU A 160 -19.35 -10.73 13.13
C GLU A 160 -17.84 -10.96 13.21
N ARG A 161 -17.05 -10.04 12.63
CA ARG A 161 -15.60 -10.08 12.76
C ARG A 161 -15.17 -9.83 14.20
N LEU A 162 -15.81 -8.90 14.90
CA LEU A 162 -15.54 -8.67 16.32
C LEU A 162 -15.76 -9.94 17.15
N VAL A 163 -16.83 -10.69 16.89
CA VAL A 163 -17.07 -12.00 17.52
C VAL A 163 -15.93 -12.98 17.22
N GLN A 164 -15.49 -13.08 15.96
CA GLN A 164 -14.37 -13.96 15.59
C GLN A 164 -13.07 -13.60 16.34
N TYR A 165 -12.77 -12.31 16.48
CA TYR A 165 -11.60 -11.84 17.24
C TYR A 165 -11.75 -12.07 18.75
N ARG A 166 -12.96 -11.95 19.29
CA ARG A 166 -13.26 -12.30 20.70
C ARG A 166 -12.99 -13.78 20.97
N GLU A 167 -13.51 -14.67 20.13
CA GLU A 167 -13.31 -16.11 20.31
C GLU A 167 -11.83 -16.50 20.14
N LEU A 168 -11.12 -15.86 19.20
CA LEU A 168 -9.67 -15.99 19.11
C LEU A 168 -8.95 -15.55 20.40
N ALA A 169 -9.31 -14.37 20.93
CA ALA A 169 -8.70 -13.83 22.15
C ALA A 169 -8.92 -14.76 23.35
N ARG A 170 -10.13 -15.31 23.50
CA ARG A 170 -10.47 -16.29 24.54
C ARG A 170 -9.69 -17.58 24.37
N GLY A 171 -9.78 -18.21 23.20
CA GLY A 171 -9.19 -19.53 22.94
C GLY A 171 -7.67 -19.54 23.04
N GLN A 172 -7.02 -18.43 22.71
CA GLN A 172 -5.56 -18.29 22.75
C GLN A 172 -5.05 -17.49 23.95
N ASN A 173 -5.93 -17.08 24.87
CA ASN A 173 -5.59 -16.25 26.03
C ASN A 173 -4.81 -14.96 25.64
N LEU A 174 -5.21 -14.30 24.55
CA LEU A 174 -4.55 -13.11 24.01
C LEU A 174 -5.22 -11.82 24.48
N GLN A 175 -4.42 -10.77 24.69
CA GLN A 175 -4.90 -9.39 24.75
C GLN A 175 -4.79 -8.78 23.35
N LEU A 176 -5.92 -8.40 22.75
CA LEU A 176 -5.96 -7.86 21.38
C LEU A 176 -6.36 -6.39 21.39
N ARG A 177 -5.58 -5.55 20.71
CA ARG A 177 -5.98 -4.16 20.42
C ARG A 177 -6.75 -4.13 19.10
N LEU A 178 -7.92 -3.52 19.11
CA LEU A 178 -8.81 -3.43 17.96
C LEU A 178 -9.03 -1.97 17.57
N ASN A 179 -8.99 -1.69 16.27
CA ASN A 179 -9.38 -0.41 15.70
C ASN A 179 -10.59 -0.66 14.79
N PHE A 180 -11.62 0.18 14.89
CA PHE A 180 -12.85 -0.02 14.13
C PHE A 180 -12.85 0.82 12.85
N GLU A 181 -13.01 0.13 11.72
CA GLU A 181 -13.18 0.81 10.44
C GLU A 181 -14.59 1.42 10.37
N VAL A 182 -14.68 2.70 10.02
CA VAL A 182 -15.95 3.41 9.83
C VAL A 182 -16.10 3.82 8.37
N ASP A 183 -17.31 3.69 7.85
CA ASP A 183 -17.61 4.22 6.52
C ASP A 183 -17.73 5.74 6.60
N VAL A 184 -16.89 6.42 5.81
CA VAL A 184 -16.85 7.89 5.71
C VAL A 184 -17.39 8.39 4.36
N GLY A 185 -18.21 7.58 3.68
CA GLY A 185 -18.92 7.95 2.45
C GLY A 185 -18.35 7.34 1.17
N LEU A 186 -17.27 6.56 1.25
CA LEU A 186 -16.76 5.81 0.09
C LEU A 186 -17.45 4.47 -0.10
N HIS A 187 -18.21 3.99 0.88
CA HIS A 187 -18.93 2.70 0.83
C HIS A 187 -18.02 1.53 0.41
N ARG A 188 -16.76 1.59 0.84
CA ARG A 188 -15.71 0.63 0.47
C ARG A 188 -15.37 -0.36 1.60
N GLY A 189 -16.17 -0.35 2.66
CA GLY A 189 -15.93 -1.08 3.90
C GLY A 189 -16.25 -0.20 5.11
N GLY A 190 -16.10 -0.79 6.29
CA GLY A 190 -16.35 -0.12 7.56
C GLY A 190 -17.82 -0.11 8.00
N VAL A 191 -18.00 0.26 9.27
CA VAL A 191 -19.30 0.37 9.91
C VAL A 191 -20.06 1.56 9.33
N ALA A 192 -21.23 1.29 8.76
CA ALA A 192 -22.03 2.28 8.02
C ALA A 192 -22.90 3.18 8.91
N ASP A 193 -23.20 2.76 10.14
CA ASP A 193 -24.15 3.46 11.00
C ASP A 193 -23.73 3.46 12.49
N ILE A 194 -24.20 4.47 13.21
CA ILE A 194 -23.86 4.70 14.62
C ILE A 194 -24.42 3.60 15.53
N ALA A 195 -25.56 3.00 15.22
CA ALA A 195 -26.15 1.96 16.06
C ALA A 195 -25.30 0.68 16.03
N THR A 196 -24.78 0.31 14.85
CA THR A 196 -23.82 -0.78 14.68
C THR A 196 -22.51 -0.47 15.38
N LEU A 197 -21.99 0.75 15.26
CA LEU A 197 -20.75 1.16 15.95
C LEU A 197 -20.91 1.07 17.48
N ARG A 198 -22.02 1.57 18.02
CA ARG A 198 -22.32 1.48 19.46
C ARG A 198 -22.33 0.03 19.93
N ARG A 199 -23.03 -0.85 19.20
CA ARG A 199 -23.05 -2.29 19.49
C ARG A 199 -21.65 -2.91 19.53
N MET A 200 -20.79 -2.55 18.58
CA MET A 200 -19.40 -3.04 18.56
C MET A 200 -18.57 -2.52 19.73
N LEU A 201 -18.78 -1.27 20.14
CA LEU A 201 -18.14 -0.71 21.34
C LEU A 201 -18.60 -1.43 22.61
N ASP A 202 -19.91 -1.67 22.76
CA ASP A 202 -20.48 -2.41 23.88
C ASP A 202 -19.90 -3.84 23.94
N MET A 203 -19.88 -4.55 22.82
CA MET A 203 -19.29 -5.90 22.70
C MET A 203 -17.79 -5.94 23.05
N ALA A 204 -17.03 -4.88 22.71
CA ALA A 204 -15.62 -4.79 23.07
C ALA A 204 -15.42 -4.48 24.56
N ALA A 205 -16.29 -3.65 25.16
CA ALA A 205 -16.24 -3.31 26.57
C ALA A 205 -16.61 -4.50 27.49
N GLU A 206 -17.49 -5.39 27.02
CA GLU A 206 -17.87 -6.63 27.71
C GLU A 206 -16.75 -7.70 27.76
N GLU A 207 -15.71 -7.56 26.93
CA GLU A 207 -14.62 -8.54 26.84
C GLU A 207 -13.28 -7.92 27.31
N PRO A 208 -12.79 -8.27 28.52
CA PRO A 208 -11.53 -7.74 29.07
C PRO A 208 -10.28 -8.02 28.21
N ARG A 209 -10.36 -8.98 27.30
CA ARG A 209 -9.28 -9.33 26.36
C ARG A 209 -9.22 -8.45 25.13
N LEU A 210 -10.27 -7.67 24.86
CA LEU A 210 -10.33 -6.76 23.73
C LEU A 210 -10.13 -5.33 24.22
N GLN A 211 -9.12 -4.66 23.68
CA GLN A 211 -8.88 -3.25 23.91
C GLN A 211 -9.28 -2.46 22.67
N TRP A 212 -10.35 -1.68 22.75
CA TRP A 212 -10.63 -0.69 21.73
C TRP A 212 -9.53 0.38 21.71
N SER A 213 -9.00 0.67 20.52
CA SER A 213 -7.81 1.51 20.32
C SER A 213 -8.02 2.68 19.36
N GLY A 214 -9.23 2.82 18.80
CA GLY A 214 -9.61 3.96 17.98
C GLY A 214 -10.49 3.60 16.79
N LEU A 215 -10.66 4.58 15.91
CA LEU A 215 -11.38 4.46 14.65
C LEU A 215 -10.41 4.65 13.48
N MET A 216 -10.76 4.09 12.32
CA MET A 216 -10.05 4.28 11.05
C MET A 216 -11.08 4.53 9.95
N GLY A 217 -10.92 5.62 9.21
CA GLY A 217 -11.71 5.92 8.03
C GLY A 217 -10.80 6.08 6.82
N TYR A 218 -11.27 5.65 5.66
CA TYR A 218 -10.57 5.85 4.39
C TYR A 218 -11.32 6.89 3.54
N ASP A 219 -10.73 8.06 3.40
CA ASP A 219 -11.35 9.28 2.87
C ASP A 219 -10.76 9.72 1.52
N ALA A 220 -10.27 8.80 0.69
CA ALA A 220 -9.60 9.15 -0.57
C ALA A 220 -10.44 9.96 -1.59
N HIS A 221 -11.75 10.09 -1.36
CA HIS A 221 -12.61 10.99 -2.12
C HIS A 221 -12.36 12.47 -1.81
N VAL A 222 -11.83 12.80 -0.62
CA VAL A 222 -11.53 14.17 -0.17
C VAL A 222 -10.52 14.84 -1.09
N ALA A 223 -9.54 14.11 -1.61
CA ALA A 223 -8.56 14.64 -2.56
C ALA A 223 -9.15 15.05 -3.92
N LYS A 224 -10.42 14.74 -4.19
CA LYS A 224 -11.14 15.13 -5.41
C LYS A 224 -12.09 16.30 -5.18
N ILE A 225 -12.23 16.77 -3.94
CA ILE A 225 -13.05 17.94 -3.62
C ILE A 225 -12.32 19.16 -4.21
N PRO A 226 -13.00 19.96 -5.07
CA PRO A 226 -12.42 21.19 -5.57
C PRO A 226 -12.02 22.12 -4.43
N ASP A 227 -10.94 22.87 -4.60
CA ASP A 227 -10.62 23.96 -3.68
C ASP A 227 -11.79 24.95 -3.62
N LEU A 228 -12.04 25.50 -2.42
CA LEU A 228 -13.02 26.57 -2.28
C LEU A 228 -12.57 27.77 -3.13
N PRO A 229 -13.50 28.48 -3.79
CA PRO A 229 -13.16 29.74 -4.43
C PRO A 229 -12.51 30.66 -3.38
N ALA A 230 -11.41 31.29 -3.78
CA ALA A 230 -10.67 32.25 -2.97
C ALA A 230 -11.52 33.48 -2.60
#